data_AF-A0A1X0R753-F1
#
_entry.id   AF-A0A1X0R753-F1
#
_cell.length_a   1.000
_cell.length_b   1.000
_cell.length_c   1.000
_cell.angle_alpha   90.00
_cell.angle_beta   90.00
_cell.angle_gamma   90.00
#
_symmetry.space_group_name_H-M   'P 1'
#
loop_
_entity.id
_entity.type
_entity.pdbx_description
1 polymer ?
#
loop_
_entity_poly.entity_id
_entity_poly.type
_entity_poly.pdbx_seq_one_letter_code
_entity_poly.pdbx_strand_id
1 'polypeptide(L)' 'MRDFMKLYSSLVQRCFDDCTNDFTTKSLNSKEESCVNKCADKFFKHSERVGARFAELSQNVS' A
#
# COMPACT_ATOMS: atom_id res chain seq x y z
N MET A 1 7.01 -14.44 8.75
CA MET A 1 5.55 -14.23 8.98
C MET A 1 5.24 -12.95 9.74
N ARG A 2 5.94 -12.58 10.83
CA ARG A 2 5.67 -11.35 11.58
C ARG A 2 5.80 -10.07 10.74
N ASP A 3 6.84 -9.97 9.93
CA ASP A 3 7.05 -8.76 9.11
C ASP A 3 6.07 -8.67 7.94
N PHE A 4 5.66 -9.81 7.38
CA PHE A 4 4.57 -9.86 6.42
C PHE A 4 3.25 -9.37 7.02
N MET A 5 2.92 -9.79 8.24
CA MET A 5 1.70 -9.32 8.90
C MET A 5 1.75 -7.82 9.21
N LYS A 6 2.92 -7.29 9.61
CA LYS A 6 3.10 -5.84 9.77
C LYS A 6 2.89 -5.08 8.45
N LEU A 7 3.48 -5.58 7.36
CA LEU A 7 3.29 -5.02 6.02
C LEU A 7 1.81 -5.02 5.64
N TYR A 8 1.15 -6.17 5.79
CA TYR A 8 -0.27 -6.32 5.49
C TYR A 8 -1.14 -5.34 6.29
N SER A 9 -0.96 -5.29 7.62
CA SER A 9 -1.71 -4.36 8.48
C SER A 9 -1.47 -2.90 8.10
N SER A 10 -0.22 -2.52 7.80
CA SER A 10 0.09 -1.16 7.36
C SER A 10 -0.54 -0.80 6.02
N LEU A 11 -0.56 -1.75 5.08
CA LEU A 11 -1.18 -1.57 3.77
C LEU A 11 -2.69 -1.43 3.87
N VAL A 12 -3.33 -2.30 4.67
CA VAL A 12 -4.77 -2.24 4.90
C VAL A 12 -5.16 -0.88 5.49
N GLN A 13 -4.45 -0.43 6.53
CA GLN A 13 -4.73 0.87 7.16
C GLN A 13 -4.53 2.02 6.16
N ARG A 14 -3.43 2.02 5.40
CA ARG A 14 -3.14 3.02 4.37
C ARG A 14 -4.25 3.12 3.34
N CYS A 15 -4.67 2.00 2.76
CA CYS A 15 -5.68 2.00 1.71
C CYS A 15 -7.07 2.32 2.26
N PHE A 16 -7.37 1.99 3.51
CA PHE A 16 -8.58 2.45 4.17
C PHE A 16 -8.57 3.98 4.29
N ASP A 17 -7.53 4.55 4.91
CA ASP A 17 -7.41 6.01 5.11
C ASP A 17 -7.46 6.81 3.80
N ASP A 18 -6.87 6.27 2.72
CA ASP A 18 -6.82 6.96 1.41
C ASP A 18 -8.12 6.78 0.58
N CYS A 19 -8.79 5.63 0.67
CA CYS A 19 -9.88 5.27 -0.25
C CYS A 19 -11.28 5.25 0.34
N THR A 20 -11.47 4.88 1.61
CA THR A 20 -12.81 4.80 2.22
C THR A 20 -13.19 6.12 2.84
N ASN A 21 -13.93 6.91 2.07
CA ASN A 21 -14.31 8.28 2.42
C ASN A 21 -15.83 8.46 2.54
N ASP A 22 -16.62 7.46 2.14
CA ASP A 22 -18.07 7.47 2.22
C ASP A 22 -18.57 6.51 3.30
N PHE A 23 -19.13 7.07 4.37
CA PHE A 23 -19.65 6.32 5.51
C PHE A 23 -21.19 6.20 5.52
N THR A 24 -21.84 6.41 4.38
CA THR A 24 -23.30 6.30 4.26
C THR A 24 -23.80 4.85 4.20
N THR A 25 -22.94 3.89 3.85
CA THR A 25 -23.28 2.47 3.79
C THR A 25 -22.22 1.60 4.47
N LYS A 26 -22.59 0.37 4.81
CA LYS A 26 -21.68 -0.62 5.42
C LYS A 26 -20.77 -1.33 4.42
N SER A 27 -21.00 -1.14 3.13
CA SER A 27 -20.34 -1.84 2.02
C SER A 27 -19.56 -0.84 1.19
N LEU A 28 -18.42 -1.25 0.65
CA LEU A 28 -17.68 -0.41 -0.28
C LEU A 28 -18.52 -0.14 -1.52
N ASN A 29 -18.52 1.12 -1.97
CA ASN A 29 -19.06 1.44 -3.29
C ASN A 29 -18.05 1.09 -4.39
N SER A 30 -18.49 1.04 -5.64
CA SER A 30 -17.64 0.64 -6.78
C SER A 30 -16.41 1.55 -6.99
N LYS A 31 -16.47 2.82 -6.57
CA LYS A 31 -15.34 3.74 -6.63
C LYS A 31 -14.30 3.40 -5.57
N GLU A 32 -14.74 3.12 -4.35
CA GLU A 32 -13.87 2.71 -3.23
C GLU A 32 -13.22 1.36 -3.51
N GLU A 33 -13.97 0.38 -4.03
CA GLU A 33 -13.40 -0.91 -4.46
C GLU A 33 -12.31 -0.75 -5.52
N SER A 34 -12.56 0.09 -6.55
CA SER A 34 -11.56 0.39 -7.56
C SER A 34 -10.33 1.11 -6.97
N CYS A 35 -10.55 2.01 -6.01
CA CYS A 35 -9.49 2.74 -5.32
C CYS A 35 -8.59 1.80 -4.50
N VAL A 36 -9.18 0.93 -3.67
CA VAL A 36 -8.42 -0.01 -2.82
C VAL A 36 -7.55 -0.94 -3.67
N ASN A 37 -8.08 -1.47 -4.78
CA ASN A 37 -7.31 -2.30 -5.70
C ASN A 37 -6.11 -1.54 -6.31
N LYS A 38 -6.32 -0.29 -6.74
CA LYS A 38 -5.24 0.56 -7.26
C LYS A 38 -4.24 0.95 -6.19
N CYS A 39 -4.70 1.17 -4.96
CA CYS A 39 -3.86 1.50 -3.81
C CYS A 39 -2.87 0.35 -3.53
N ALA A 40 -3.36 -0.88 -3.46
CA ALA A 40 -2.53 -2.06 -3.24
C ALA A 40 -1.48 -2.25 -4.35
N ASP A 41 -1.90 -2.23 -5.63
CA ASP A 41 -1.00 -2.37 -6.78
C ASP A 41 0.07 -1.25 -6.79
N LYS A 42 -0.35 0.00 -6.57
CA LYS A 42 0.56 1.14 -6.50
C LYS A 42 1.56 1.00 -5.35
N PHE A 43 1.12 0.54 -4.18
CA PHE A 43 2.00 0.35 -3.03
C PHE A 43 3.08 -0.70 -3.29
N PHE A 44 2.73 -1.84 -3.90
CA PHE A 44 3.72 -2.88 -4.20
C PHE A 44 4.74 -2.41 -5.24
N LYS A 45 4.27 -1.83 -6.35
CA LYS A 45 5.16 -1.25 -7.39
C LYS A 45 6.05 -0.16 -6.82
N HIS A 46 5.51 0.67 -5.92
CA HIS A 46 6.28 1.70 -5.24
C HIS A 46 7.34 1.10 -4.31
N SER A 47 6.97 0.11 -3.50
CA SER A 47 7.87 -0.56 -2.55
C SER A 47 9.02 -1.26 -3.27
N GLU A 48 8.73 -1.94 -4.39
CA GLU A 48 9.76 -2.56 -5.24
C GLU A 48 10.72 -1.52 -5.82
N ARG A 49 10.18 -0.42 -6.38
CA ARG A 49 10.99 0.66 -6.94
C ARG A 49 11.88 1.33 -5.90
N VAL A 50 11.34 1.62 -4.72
CA VAL A 50 12.10 2.22 -3.61
C VAL A 50 13.16 1.24 -3.11
N GLY A 51 12.82 -0.03 -2.97
CA GLY A 51 13.76 -1.08 -2.58
C GLY A 51 14.96 -1.18 -3.53
N ALA A 52 14.72 -1.16 -4.85
CA ALA A 52 15.78 -1.18 -5.85
C ALA A 52 16.73 0.03 -5.72
N ARG A 53 16.18 1.24 -5.56
CA ARG A 53 17.00 2.45 -5.38
C ARG A 53 17.76 2.45 -4.06
N PHE A 54 17.12 1.99 -2.99
CA PHE A 54 17.78 1.87 -1.69
C PHE A 54 18.98 0.90 -1.75
N ALA A 55 18.83 -0.24 -2.43
CA ALA A 55 19.92 -1.18 -2.65
C ALA A 55 21.08 -0.54 -3.43
N GLU A 56 20.79 0.15 -4.54
CA GLU A 56 21.81 0.89 -5.32
C GLU A 56 22.56 1.91 -4.46
N LEU A 57 21.84 2.71 -3.67
CA LEU A 57 22.44 3.70 -2.76
C LEU A 57 23.29 3.06 -1.67
N SER A 58 22.84 1.95 -1.07
CA SER A 58 23.57 1.25 -0.02
C SER A 58 24.92 0.69 -0.50
N GLN A 59 25.01 0.30 -1.78
CA GLN A 59 26.25 -0.17 -2.39
C GLN A 59 27.23 0.97 -2.67
N ASN A 60 26.74 2.18 -2.95
CA ASN A 60 27.56 3.35 -3.22
C ASN A 60 28.07 4.07 -1.95
N VAL A 61 27.52 3.73 -0.79
CA VAL A 61 27.93 4.27 0.53
C VAL A 61 28.99 3.39 1.20
N SER A 62 29.59 2.45 0.45
CA SER A 62 30.73 1.63 0.88
C SER A 62 32.07 2.25 0.51
#